data_AF-A0A6G0Q8F0-F1
#
_entry.id   AF-A0A6G0Q8F0-F1
#
_cell.length_a   1.000
_cell.length_b   1.000
_cell.length_c   1.000
_cell.angle_alpha   90.00
_cell.angle_beta   90.00
_cell.angle_gamma   90.00
#
_symmetry.space_group_name_H-M   'P 1'
#
loop_
_entity.id
_entity.type
_entity.pdbx_description
1 polymer ?
#
loop_
_entity_poly.entity_id
_entity_poly.type
_entity_poly.pdbx_seq_one_letter_code
_entity_poly.pdbx_strand_id
1 'polypeptide(L)'
;MPEVVQGVVTVVRSTPGPDLAVLGWERSEENIAVTARMGKNYSRMEYKGQPMQGWPINVPRKWCPCRFWLKFGVCIHVQYLIQITGTVDSNGNDSLYDRSMRKKRGRPPKNGPALSYT
;
A
#
# COMPACT_ATOMS: atom_id res chain seq x y z
N MET A 1 -23.37 12.33 -19.39
CA MET A 1 -22.29 13.04 -18.70
C MET A 1 -22.51 12.89 -17.21
N PRO A 2 -21.53 12.48 -16.40
CA PRO A 2 -21.60 12.76 -14.97
C PRO A 2 -20.53 13.77 -14.57
N GLU A 3 -21.01 14.88 -14.01
CA GLU A 3 -20.26 15.78 -13.15
C GLU A 3 -19.66 15.01 -11.97
N VAL A 4 -18.37 15.20 -11.72
CA VAL A 4 -17.72 14.76 -10.49
C VAL A 4 -17.56 15.96 -9.58
N VAL A 5 -18.54 16.11 -8.69
CA VAL A 5 -18.49 16.98 -7.52
C VAL A 5 -17.28 16.64 -6.63
N GLN A 6 -16.44 17.65 -6.41
CA GLN A 6 -15.54 17.87 -5.27
C GLN A 6 -14.98 16.60 -4.59
N GLY A 7 -13.91 16.07 -5.17
CA GLY A 7 -13.02 15.12 -4.52
C GLY A 7 -11.76 15.05 -5.37
N VAL A 8 -10.58 15.19 -4.77
CA VAL A 8 -9.31 15.17 -5.50
C VAL A 8 -9.22 13.84 -6.27
N VAL A 9 -9.36 13.92 -7.59
CA VAL A 9 -9.18 12.77 -8.49
C VAL A 9 -7.70 12.75 -8.85
N THR A 10 -6.97 11.81 -8.27
CA THR A 10 -5.55 11.63 -8.59
C THR A 10 -5.41 10.58 -9.67
N VAL A 11 -4.56 10.86 -10.66
CA VAL A 11 -4.33 9.97 -11.79
C VAL A 11 -3.05 9.17 -11.55
N VAL A 12 -3.16 7.83 -11.56
CA VAL A 12 -2.01 6.92 -11.39
C VAL A 12 -1.75 6.16 -12.67
N ARG A 13 -0.49 6.12 -13.13
CA ARG A 13 -0.10 5.30 -14.27
C ARG A 13 0.46 3.95 -13.80
N SER A 14 -0.23 2.88 -14.18
CA SER A 14 0.26 1.52 -14.05
C SER A 14 1.20 1.20 -15.21
N THR A 15 2.28 0.50 -14.91
CA THR A 15 3.12 -0.16 -15.92
C THR A 15 3.17 -1.65 -15.58
N PRO A 16 3.27 -2.54 -16.57
CA PRO A 16 3.51 -3.94 -16.28
C PRO A 16 4.83 -4.07 -15.53
N GLY A 17 4.80 -4.74 -14.37
CA GLY A 17 6.00 -5.03 -13.60
C GLY A 17 6.95 -5.96 -14.38
N PRO A 18 8.26 -5.90 -14.12
CA PRO A 18 9.21 -6.85 -14.69
C PRO A 18 8.85 -8.29 -14.28
N ASP A 19 9.13 -9.26 -15.15
CA ASP A 19 8.94 -10.68 -14.84
C ASP A 19 10.01 -11.09 -13.81
N LEU A 20 9.63 -11.14 -12.53
CA LEU A 20 10.53 -11.55 -11.45
C LEU A 20 10.49 -13.06 -11.30
N ALA A 21 11.67 -13.69 -11.30
CA ALA A 21 11.78 -15.11 -10.98
C ALA A 21 11.30 -15.35 -9.55
N VAL A 22 10.23 -16.14 -9.40
CA VAL A 22 9.74 -16.55 -8.07
C VAL A 22 10.68 -17.63 -7.55
N LEU A 23 11.51 -17.28 -6.57
CA LEU A 23 12.44 -18.23 -5.96
C LEU A 23 11.67 -19.28 -5.16
N GLY A 24 11.98 -20.56 -5.44
CA GLY A 24 11.35 -21.70 -4.82
C GLY A 24 11.96 -22.06 -3.47
N TRP A 25 11.74 -21.26 -2.44
CA TRP A 25 12.00 -21.76 -1.08
C TRP A 25 10.80 -22.61 -0.64
N GLU A 26 11.01 -23.92 -0.50
CA GLU A 26 10.04 -24.94 -0.05
C GLU A 26 8.74 -25.07 -0.89
N ARG A 27 8.73 -24.58 -2.13
CA ARG A 27 7.59 -24.74 -3.05
C ARG A 27 7.95 -25.69 -4.18
N SER A 28 7.05 -26.61 -4.53
CA SER A 28 7.21 -27.44 -5.73
C SER A 28 7.16 -26.57 -6.99
N GLU A 29 7.86 -26.99 -8.04
CA GLU A 29 7.98 -26.25 -9.31
C GLU A 29 6.61 -25.93 -9.92
N GLU A 30 5.68 -26.87 -9.83
CA GLU A 30 4.28 -26.70 -10.26
C GLU A 30 3.56 -25.58 -9.49
N ASN A 31 3.74 -25.48 -8.18
CA ASN A 31 3.15 -24.43 -7.35
C ASN A 31 3.78 -23.06 -7.66
N ILE A 32 5.08 -23.02 -7.95
CA ILE A 32 5.79 -21.81 -8.38
C ILE A 32 5.26 -21.35 -9.74
N ALA A 33 5.14 -22.27 -10.72
CA ALA A 33 4.62 -21.96 -12.05
C ALA A 33 3.16 -21.45 -12.01
N VAL A 34 2.31 -22.07 -11.18
CA VAL A 34 0.91 -21.64 -11.01
C VAL A 34 0.82 -20.27 -10.36
N THR A 35 1.58 -20.02 -9.29
CA THR A 35 1.58 -18.73 -8.58
C THR A 35 2.18 -17.60 -9.42
N ALA A 36 3.27 -17.86 -10.14
CA ALA A 36 3.84 -16.90 -11.09
C ALA A 36 2.85 -16.54 -12.20
N ARG A 37 2.15 -17.53 -12.77
CA ARG A 37 1.12 -17.30 -13.79
C ARG A 37 -0.08 -16.52 -13.24
N MET A 38 -0.51 -16.81 -12.02
CA MET A 38 -1.56 -16.04 -11.33
C MET A 38 -1.14 -14.60 -11.11
N GLY A 39 0.08 -14.36 -10.61
CA GLY A 39 0.63 -13.01 -10.44
C GLY A 39 0.62 -12.22 -11.74
N LYS A 40 1.06 -12.82 -12.84
CA LYS A 40 1.02 -12.20 -14.18
C LYS A 40 -0.39 -11.84 -14.63
N ASN A 41 -1.36 -12.74 -14.40
CA ASN A 41 -2.76 -12.47 -14.71
C ASN A 41 -3.31 -11.31 -13.86
N TYR A 42 -2.93 -11.24 -12.59
CA TYR A 42 -3.33 -10.17 -11.67
C TYR A 42 -2.76 -8.81 -12.07
N SER A 43 -1.45 -8.72 -12.32
CA SER A 43 -0.82 -7.49 -12.83
C SER A 43 -1.45 -7.04 -14.15
N ARG A 44 -1.83 -7.98 -15.02
CA ARG A 44 -2.53 -7.65 -16.27
C ARG A 44 -3.91 -7.04 -16.03
N MET A 45 -4.64 -7.42 -14.98
CA MET A 45 -5.94 -6.82 -14.65
C MET A 45 -5.81 -5.39 -14.12
N GLU A 46 -4.66 -5.02 -13.55
CA GLU A 46 -4.37 -3.67 -13.10
C GLU A 46 -3.99 -2.73 -14.26
N TYR A 47 -3.37 -3.26 -15.32
CA TYR A 47 -2.94 -2.46 -16.48
C TYR A 47 -3.95 -2.45 -17.64
N LYS A 48 -4.68 -3.56 -17.88
CA LYS A 48 -5.50 -3.72 -19.10
C LYS A 48 -6.69 -2.75 -19.12
N GLY A 49 -6.73 -1.90 -20.15
CA GLY A 49 -7.79 -0.92 -20.35
C GLY A 49 -7.54 0.41 -19.64
N GLN A 50 -6.30 0.63 -19.17
CA GLN A 50 -5.89 1.89 -18.59
C GLN A 50 -6.04 3.05 -19.60
N PRO A 51 -6.70 4.16 -19.22
CA PRO A 51 -6.77 5.36 -20.05
C PRO A 51 -5.38 5.93 -20.34
N MET A 52 -5.24 6.70 -21.42
CA MET A 52 -3.95 7.31 -21.81
C MET A 52 -3.31 8.14 -20.69
N GLN A 53 -4.15 8.87 -19.93
CA GLN A 53 -3.72 9.70 -18.81
C GLN A 53 -3.38 8.88 -17.56
N GLY A 54 -3.93 7.67 -17.41
CA GLY A 54 -3.83 6.81 -16.23
C GLY A 54 -5.19 6.50 -15.61
N TRP A 55 -5.19 5.79 -14.49
CA TRP A 55 -6.41 5.48 -13.75
C TRP A 55 -6.87 6.69 -12.92
N PRO A 56 -8.09 7.21 -13.14
CA PRO A 56 -8.65 8.25 -12.29
C PRO A 56 -9.14 7.62 -10.98
N ILE A 57 -8.51 7.95 -9.86
CA ILE A 57 -8.82 7.35 -8.57
C ILE A 57 -9.50 8.39 -7.70
N ASN A 58 -10.63 7.99 -7.12
CA ASN A 58 -11.34 8.82 -6.16
C ASN A 58 -10.71 8.59 -4.79
N VAL A 59 -9.89 9.55 -4.34
CA VAL A 59 -9.12 9.46 -3.09
C VAL A 59 -10.03 9.36 -1.85
N PRO A 60 -11.05 10.23 -1.67
CA PRO A 60 -11.96 10.12 -0.52
C PRO A 60 -12.66 8.77 -0.41
N ARG A 61 -13.05 8.19 -1.55
CA ARG A 61 -13.77 6.91 -1.61
C ARG A 61 -12.85 5.69 -1.72
N LYS A 62 -11.53 5.88 -1.79
CA LYS A 62 -10.53 4.81 -1.99
C LYS A 62 -10.92 3.89 -3.15
N TRP A 63 -11.38 4.47 -4.25
CA TRP A 63 -12.04 3.76 -5.34
C TRP A 63 -11.29 3.90 -6.65
N CYS A 64 -11.05 2.78 -7.34
CA CYS A 64 -10.33 2.74 -8.61
C CYS A 64 -11.14 1.98 -9.69
N PRO A 65 -11.22 2.50 -10.93
CA PRO A 65 -11.93 1.84 -12.03
C PRO A 65 -11.16 0.68 -12.69
N CYS A 66 -10.01 0.26 -12.16
CA CYS A 66 -9.27 -0.86 -12.72
C CYS A 66 -10.01 -2.20 -12.53
N ARG A 67 -9.79 -3.18 -13.42
CA ARG A 67 -10.48 -4.47 -13.37
C ARG A 67 -10.16 -5.26 -12.10
N PHE A 68 -8.96 -5.09 -11.57
CA PHE A 68 -8.52 -5.75 -10.35
C PHE A 68 -9.34 -5.28 -9.14
N TRP A 69 -9.56 -3.96 -9.01
CA TRP A 69 -10.42 -3.38 -7.98
C TRP A 69 -11.86 -3.87 -8.13
N LEU A 70 -12.41 -3.92 -9.35
CA LEU A 70 -13.77 -4.42 -9.57
C LEU A 70 -13.94 -5.89 -9.15
N LYS A 71 -12.88 -6.70 -9.27
CA LYS A 71 -12.93 -8.13 -8.93
C LYS A 71 -12.70 -8.41 -7.44
N PHE A 72 -11.82 -7.66 -6.78
CA PHE A 72 -11.35 -7.97 -5.43
C PHE A 72 -11.63 -6.88 -4.39
N GLY A 73 -12.10 -5.70 -4.80
CA GLY A 73 -12.33 -4.55 -3.93
C GLY A 73 -11.06 -3.81 -3.47
N VAL A 74 -9.87 -4.29 -3.87
CA VAL A 74 -8.56 -3.72 -3.53
C VAL A 74 -7.69 -3.69 -4.78
N CYS A 75 -6.78 -2.71 -4.91
CA CYS A 75 -5.76 -2.67 -5.97
C CYS A 75 -4.52 -1.89 -5.53
N ILE A 76 -3.39 -2.13 -6.19
CA ILE A 76 -2.13 -1.45 -5.87
C ILE A 76 -2.21 0.06 -6.05
N HIS A 77 -3.04 0.56 -6.97
CA HIS A 77 -3.15 2.01 -7.22
C HIS A 77 -3.75 2.77 -6.05
N VAL A 78 -4.80 2.21 -5.43
CA VAL A 78 -5.42 2.78 -4.23
C VAL A 78 -4.44 2.70 -3.07
N GLN A 79 -3.74 1.58 -2.91
CA GLN A 79 -2.73 1.42 -1.86
C GLN A 79 -1.58 2.42 -2.01
N TYR A 80 -1.06 2.58 -3.23
CA TYR A 80 -0.04 3.56 -3.57
C TYR A 80 -0.51 4.98 -3.26
N LEU A 81 -1.75 5.33 -3.65
CA LEU A 81 -2.32 6.62 -3.33
C LEU A 81 -2.46 6.84 -1.82
N ILE A 82 -2.99 5.87 -1.08
CA ILE A 82 -3.09 5.96 0.38
C ILE A 82 -1.71 6.15 1.01
N GLN A 83 -0.68 5.49 0.50
CA GLN A 83 0.68 5.65 0.98
C GLN A 83 1.18 7.07 0.72
N ILE A 84 1.09 7.60 -0.51
CA ILE A 84 1.57 8.96 -0.79
C ILE A 84 0.72 10.05 -0.10
N THR A 85 -0.57 9.82 0.13
CA THR A 85 -1.43 10.76 0.85
C THR A 85 -1.31 10.61 2.35
N GLY A 86 -0.91 9.44 2.83
CA GLY A 86 -0.66 9.19 4.25
C GLY A 86 0.72 9.68 4.67
N THR A 87 1.68 9.73 3.73
CA THR A 87 2.97 10.40 3.90
C THR A 87 2.85 11.91 3.81
N VAL A 88 1.70 12.51 3.48
CA VAL A 88 1.56 13.95 3.31
C VAL A 88 0.39 14.45 4.16
N ASP A 89 0.67 15.23 5.20
CA ASP A 89 -0.36 15.82 6.06
C ASP A 89 -1.26 16.79 5.26
N SER A 90 -2.42 17.18 5.82
CA SER A 90 -3.38 18.12 5.20
C SER A 90 -2.78 19.46 4.74
N ASN A 91 -1.57 19.78 5.21
CA ASN A 91 -0.81 20.99 4.86
C ASN A 91 0.23 20.77 3.74
N GLY A 92 0.31 19.58 3.14
CA GLY A 92 1.29 19.26 2.08
C GLY A 92 2.68 18.91 2.60
N ASN A 93 2.86 18.69 3.90
CA ASN A 93 4.15 18.34 4.52
C ASN A 93 4.31 16.83 4.66
N ASP A 94 5.54 16.33 4.52
CA ASP A 94 5.82 14.91 4.73
C ASP A 94 5.56 14.49 6.20
N SER A 95 4.72 13.47 6.40
CA SER A 95 4.40 12.90 7.71
C SER A 95 5.55 11.99 8.17
N LEU A 96 6.42 12.56 9.00
CA LEU A 96 7.51 11.84 9.64
C LEU A 96 6.98 11.13 10.89
N TYR A 97 6.82 9.81 10.82
CA TYR A 97 6.59 9.00 12.01
C TYR A 97 7.93 8.69 12.69
N ASP A 98 8.02 8.94 14.01
CA ASP A 98 9.16 8.45 14.79
C ASP A 98 9.05 6.92 14.91
N ARG A 99 9.92 6.18 14.21
CA ARG A 99 10.05 4.71 14.36
C ARG A 99 10.96 4.31 15.52
N SER A 100 11.47 5.25 16.30
CA SER A 100 12.28 4.89 17.45
C SER A 100 11.44 3.95 18.32
N MET A 101 11.97 2.74 18.54
CA MET A 101 11.37 1.82 19.47
C MET A 101 11.42 2.51 20.82
N ARG A 102 10.28 3.03 21.26
CA ARG A 102 10.12 3.65 22.57
C ARG A 102 10.58 2.60 23.56
N LYS A 103 11.82 2.74 24.06
CA LYS A 103 12.35 1.88 25.12
C LYS A 103 11.29 1.96 26.21
N LYS A 104 10.58 0.86 26.44
CA LYS A 104 9.62 0.78 27.54
C LYS A 104 10.41 1.28 28.75
N ARG A 105 10.01 2.41 29.32
CA ARG A 105 10.52 2.87 30.61
C ARG A 105 9.97 1.87 31.62
N GLY A 106 10.59 0.68 31.65
CA GLY A 106 10.33 -0.31 32.66
C GLY A 106 10.63 0.33 34.00
N ARG A 107 9.85 -0.05 35.01
CA ARG A 107 10.20 0.22 36.40
C ARG A 107 11.66 -0.22 36.58
N PRO A 108 12.56 0.65 37.08
CA PRO A 108 13.93 0.23 37.33
C PRO A 108 13.90 -1.01 38.24
N PRO A 109 14.70 -2.05 37.96
CA PRO A 109 14.67 -3.31 38.70
C PRO A 109 15.05 -3.15 40.18
N LYS A 110 15.59 -1.98 40.55
CA LYS A 110 15.92 -1.59 41.92
C LYS A 110 15.23 -0.28 42.21
N ASN A 111 14.59 -0.20 43.37
CA ASN A 111 14.05 1.05 43.91
C ASN A 111 15.21 2.06 44.00
N GLY A 112 15.02 3.26 43.45
CA GLY A 112 15.98 4.35 43.63
C GLY A 112 16.06 4.78 45.10
N PRO A 113 17.07 5.57 45.47
CA PRO A 113 17.32 6.00 46.86
C PRO A 113 16.14 6.70 47.56
N ALA A 114 15.14 7.17 46.81
CA ALA A 114 13.90 7.73 47.37
C ALA A 114 12.94 6.67 47.99
N LEU A 115 13.20 5.37 47.79
CA LEU A 115 12.36 4.25 48.22
C LEU A 115 13.12 3.20 49.06
N SER A 116 14.36 3.48 49.48
CA SER A 116 15.04 2.67 50.49
C SER A 116 14.66 3.18 51.88
N TYR A 117 13.83 2.42 52.61
CA TYR A 117 13.73 2.60 54.05
C TYR A 117 15.08 2.18 54.67
N THR A 118 15.68 3.08 55.44
CA THR A 118 16.81 2.81 56.34
C THR A 118 16.45 1.72 57.34
#